data_AF-A0A382FHH6-F1
#
_entry.id   AF-A0A382FHH6-F1
#
_cell.length_a   1.000
_cell.length_b   1.000
_cell.length_c   1.000
_cell.angle_alpha   90.00
_cell.angle_beta   90.00
_cell.angle_gamma   90.00
#
_symmetry.space_group_name_H-M   'P 1'
#
loop_
_entity.id
_entity.type
_entity.pdbx_description
1 polymer ?
#
loop_
_entity_poly.entity_id
_entity_poly.type
_entity_poly.pdbx_seq_one_letter_code
_entity_poly.pdbx_strand_id
1 'polypeptide(L)'
;MRNNSIKVPFFLPYVDSKDITEIKKAASAPFLTNGPKLDAFEQKFKKFTKSKYAVGVSNATAALYLSLKALGIKKSDEVII
;
A
#
# COMPACT_ATOMS: atom_id res chain seq x y z
N MET A 1 -6.92 -4.76 21.69
CA MET A 1 -8.02 -5.36 22.49
C MET A 1 -8.46 -6.64 21.79
N ARG A 2 -8.24 -7.83 22.38
CA ARG A 2 -8.84 -9.06 21.86
C ARG A 2 -10.26 -9.12 22.40
N ASN A 3 -11.26 -9.02 21.54
CA ASN A 3 -12.65 -9.17 21.95
C ASN A 3 -12.94 -10.66 22.12
N ASN A 4 -13.20 -11.10 23.36
CA ASN A 4 -13.39 -12.50 23.72
C ASN A 4 -14.69 -13.14 23.16
N SER A 5 -15.53 -12.37 22.44
CA SER A 5 -16.80 -12.86 21.90
C SER A 5 -16.71 -13.49 20.50
N ILE A 6 -15.61 -13.33 19.76
CA ILE A 6 -15.45 -13.87 18.40
C ILE A 6 -14.52 -15.09 18.45
N LYS A 7 -15.10 -16.29 18.41
CA LYS A 7 -14.35 -17.57 18.47
C LYS A 7 -13.60 -17.89 17.17
N VAL A 8 -14.13 -17.51 16.01
CA VAL A 8 -13.52 -17.74 14.70
C VAL A 8 -13.71 -16.49 13.83
N PRO A 9 -12.75 -15.56 13.82
CA PRO A 9 -12.83 -14.36 12.99
C PRO A 9 -12.57 -14.71 11.52
N PHE A 10 -13.30 -14.06 10.61
CA PHE A 10 -13.10 -14.25 9.16
C PHE A 10 -11.71 -13.79 8.69
N PHE A 11 -11.23 -12.66 9.23
CA PHE A 11 -9.88 -12.15 8.97
C PHE A 11 -9.38 -11.38 10.19
N LEU A 12 -8.13 -11.64 10.59
CA LEU A 12 -7.40 -10.83 11.54
C LEU A 12 -6.04 -10.45 10.92
N PRO A 13 -5.72 -9.16 10.80
CA PRO A 13 -4.38 -8.76 10.40
C PRO A 13 -3.33 -9.31 11.37
N TYR A 14 -2.30 -9.94 10.83
CA TYR A 14 -1.11 -10.27 11.59
C TYR A 14 -0.28 -9.00 11.75
N VAL A 15 -0.06 -8.58 13.00
CA VAL A 15 0.76 -7.42 13.37
C VAL A 15 1.64 -7.83 14.54
N ASP A 16 2.94 -7.67 14.41
CA ASP A 16 3.92 -8.00 15.45
C ASP A 16 4.61 -6.77 16.04
N SER A 17 5.57 -7.00 16.95
CA SER A 17 6.29 -5.91 17.62
C SER A 17 7.17 -5.07 16.68
N LYS A 18 7.61 -5.63 15.54
CA LYS A 18 8.39 -4.92 14.53
C LYS A 18 7.53 -3.92 13.79
N ASP A 19 6.29 -4.28 13.47
CA ASP A 19 5.32 -3.36 12.83
C ASP A 19 5.08 -2.14 13.72
N ILE A 20 4.79 -2.36 15.01
CA ILE A 20 4.59 -1.28 15.99
C ILE A 20 5.83 -0.39 16.10
N THR A 21 7.02 -0.99 16.08
CA THR A 21 8.29 -0.25 16.14
C THR A 21 8.47 0.63 14.90
N GLU A 22 8.21 0.11 13.71
CA GLU A 22 8.34 0.88 12.47
C GLU A 22 7.29 1.99 12.33
N ILE A 23 6.06 1.75 12.81
CA ILE A 23 5.01 2.77 12.88
C ILE A 23 5.44 3.92 13.79
N LYS A 24 5.98 3.63 14.98
CA LYS A 24 6.49 4.68 15.89
C LYS A 24 7.60 5.49 15.24
N LYS A 25 8.56 4.83 14.57
CA LYS A 25 9.63 5.51 13.83
C LYS A 25 9.07 6.41 12.72
N ALA A 26 8.05 5.96 11.99
CA ALA A 26 7.41 6.76 10.94
C ALA A 26 6.67 7.96 11.52
N ALA A 27 5.92 7.77 12.61
CA ALA A 27 5.15 8.83 13.27
C ALA A 27 6.04 9.91 13.90
N SER A 28 7.26 9.57 14.31
CA SER A 28 8.24 10.53 14.85
C SER A 28 9.19 11.12 13.80
N ALA A 29 9.07 10.74 12.53
CA ALA A 29 9.94 11.24 11.47
C ALA A 29 9.50 12.62 10.95
N PRO A 30 10.42 13.44 10.40
CA PRO A 30 10.08 14.72 9.79
C PRO A 30 9.11 14.62 8.61
N PHE A 31 9.14 13.49 7.88
CA PHE A 31 8.28 13.23 6.73
C PHE A 31 7.20 12.21 7.11
N LEU A 32 5.97 12.69 7.30
CA LEU A 32 4.81 11.85 7.64
C LEU A 32 4.11 11.24 6.43
N THR A 33 4.30 11.81 5.24
CA THR A 33 3.63 11.39 3.99
C THR A 33 4.64 10.89 2.98
N ASN A 34 4.90 11.66 1.92
CA ASN A 34 5.91 11.36 0.92
C ASN A 34 7.30 11.63 1.51
N GLY A 35 8.25 10.71 1.28
CA GLY A 35 9.59 10.86 1.79
C GLY A 35 10.39 9.55 1.78
N PRO A 36 11.55 9.52 2.45
CA PRO A 36 12.53 8.43 2.30
C PRO A 36 12.01 7.03 2.62
N LYS A 37 11.02 6.92 3.54
CA LYS A 37 10.39 5.63 3.86
C LYS A 37 9.54 5.09 2.70
N LEU A 38 8.85 5.97 1.98
CA LEU A 38 8.10 5.62 0.78
C LEU A 38 9.05 5.18 -0.34
N ASP A 39 10.11 5.97 -0.59
CA ASP A 39 11.12 5.64 -1.61
C ASP A 39 11.75 4.28 -1.35
N ALA A 40 12.12 4.01 -0.10
CA ALA A 40 12.68 2.72 0.29
C ALA A 40 11.69 1.56 0.10
N PHE A 41 10.39 1.79 0.34
CA PHE A 41 9.35 0.80 0.08
C PHE A 41 9.21 0.53 -1.41
N GLU A 42 9.12 1.57 -2.24
CA GLU A 42 9.01 1.45 -3.70
C GLU A 42 10.20 0.70 -4.30
N GLN A 43 11.44 0.98 -3.87
CA GLN A 43 12.62 0.24 -4.35
C GLN A 43 12.56 -1.25 -3.98
N LYS A 44 12.15 -1.57 -2.75
CA LYS A 44 11.98 -2.96 -2.32
C LYS A 44 10.86 -3.64 -3.09
N PHE A 45 9.74 -2.96 -3.32
CA PHE A 45 8.58 -3.51 -4.02
C PHE A 45 8.85 -3.71 -5.52
N LYS A 46 9.58 -2.78 -6.15
CA LYS A 46 10.12 -2.93 -7.50
C LYS A 46 10.96 -4.20 -7.61
N LYS A 47 11.89 -4.41 -6.69
CA LYS A 47 12.74 -5.62 -6.66
C LYS A 47 11.92 -6.89 -6.44
N PHE A 48 10.95 -6.85 -5.53
CA PHE A 48 10.07 -7.98 -5.22
C PHE A 48 9.23 -8.42 -6.44
N THR A 49 8.64 -7.44 -7.15
CA THR A 49 7.79 -7.69 -8.33
C THR A 49 8.57 -7.89 -9.63
N LYS A 50 9.89 -7.63 -9.63
CA LYS A 50 10.77 -7.60 -10.82
C LYS A 50 10.31 -6.58 -11.88
N SER A 51 9.60 -5.54 -11.46
CA SER A 51 9.17 -4.46 -12.34
C SER A 51 10.30 -3.45 -12.59
N LYS A 52 10.16 -2.62 -13.63
CA LYS A 52 11.11 -1.52 -13.90
C LYS A 52 10.91 -0.35 -12.92
N TYR A 53 9.68 -0.14 -12.44
CA TYR A 53 9.26 0.94 -11.54
C TYR A 53 8.16 0.45 -10.60
N ALA A 54 8.06 1.06 -9.43
CA ALA A 54 6.95 0.89 -8.49
C ALA A 54 6.53 2.28 -7.98
N VAL A 55 5.23 2.48 -7.79
CA VAL A 55 4.65 3.73 -7.28
C VAL A 55 3.72 3.41 -6.11
N GLY A 56 4.02 3.96 -4.94
CA GLY A 56 3.21 3.82 -3.75
C GLY A 56 2.01 4.75 -3.77
N VAL A 57 0.82 4.21 -3.48
CA VAL A 57 -0.44 4.94 -3.42
C VAL A 57 -1.23 4.51 -2.19
N SER A 58 -2.30 5.23 -1.86
CA SER A 58 -3.08 5.02 -0.65
C SER A 58 -3.82 3.67 -0.60
N ASN A 59 -4.19 3.10 -1.76
CA ASN A 59 -4.87 1.81 -1.86
C ASN A 59 -4.88 1.28 -3.32
N ALA A 60 -5.31 0.03 -3.50
CA ALA A 60 -5.36 -0.62 -4.81
C ALA A 60 -6.36 0.02 -5.80
N THR A 61 -7.48 0.56 -5.33
CA THR A 61 -8.45 1.28 -6.18
C THR A 61 -7.83 2.55 -6.78
N ALA A 62 -7.08 3.31 -5.98
CA ALA A 62 -6.32 4.46 -6.45
C ALA A 62 -5.22 4.05 -7.43
N ALA A 63 -4.56 2.91 -7.20
CA ALA A 63 -3.56 2.36 -8.12
C ALA A 63 -4.18 2.05 -9.49
N LEU A 64 -5.33 1.39 -9.51
CA LEU A 64 -6.05 1.04 -10.73
C LEU A 64 -6.55 2.29 -11.46
N TYR A 65 -7.15 3.23 -10.72
CA TYR A 65 -7.59 4.51 -11.28
C TYR A 65 -6.42 5.29 -11.90
N LEU A 66 -5.29 5.39 -11.20
CA LEU A 66 -4.09 6.05 -11.71
C LEU A 66 -3.55 5.35 -12.95
N SER A 67 -3.55 4.01 -12.98
CA SER A 67 -3.11 3.22 -14.12
C SER A 67 -3.95 3.49 -15.37
N LEU A 68 -5.28 3.47 -15.24
CA LEU A 68 -6.20 3.78 -16.35
C LEU A 68 -6.05 5.22 -16.83
N LYS A 69 -5.88 6.16 -15.89
CA LYS A 69 -5.63 7.57 -16.22
C LYS A 69 -4.31 7.77 -16.95
N ALA A 70 -3.25 7.06 -16.54
CA ALA A 70 -1.94 7.11 -17.19
C ALA A 70 -1.96 6.51 -18.61
N LEU A 71 -2.78 5.48 -18.84
CA LEU A 71 -3.05 4.92 -20.17
C LEU A 71 -3.90 5.84 -21.05
N GLY A 72 -4.50 6.89 -20.48
CA GLY A 72 -5.30 7.86 -21.21
C GLY A 72 -6.68 7.37 -21.61
N ILE A 73 -7.24 6.41 -20.86
CA ILE A 73 -8.61 5.87 -21.07
C ILE A 73 -9.64 6.99 -20.95
N LYS A 74 -10.58 7.03 -21.90
CA LYS A 74 -11.63 8.05 -22.03
C LYS A 74 -13.01 7.43 -22.07
N LYS A 75 -14.01 8.32 -22.09
CA LYS A 75 -15.39 7.94 -22.36
C LYS A 75 -15.47 7.19 -23.69
N SER A 76 -16.26 6.11 -23.70
CA SER A 76 -16.45 5.21 -24.84
C SER A 76 -15.30 4.24 -25.14
N ASP A 77 -14.20 4.27 -24.38
CA ASP A 77 -13.22 3.19 -24.41
C ASP A 77 -13.75 1.98 -23.62
N GLU A 78 -13.42 0.77 -24.10
CA GLU A 78 -13.78 -0.48 -23.43
C GLU A 78 -12.59 -1.04 -22.65
N VAL A 79 -12.86 -1.51 -21.44
CA VAL A 79 -11.88 -2.19 -20.58
C VAL A 79 -12.49 -3.52 -20.15
N ILE A 80 -11.89 -4.62 -20.60
CA ILE A 80 -12.31 -5.98 -20.22
C ILE A 80 -11.76 -6.31 -18.83
N ILE A 81 -12.57 -6.93 -17.98
CA ILE A 81 -12.25 -7.31 -16.60
C ILE A 81 -12.32 -8.82 -16.44
#